data_AF-A0A0F3GQB1-F1
#
_entry.id   AF-A0A0F3GQB1-F1
#
_cell.length_a   1.000
_cell.length_b   1.000
_cell.length_c   1.000
_cell.angle_alpha   90.00
_cell.angle_beta   90.00
_cell.angle_gamma   90.00
#
_symmetry.space_group_name_H-M   'P 1'
#
loop_
_entity.id
_entity.type
_entity.pdbx_description
1 polymer ?
#
loop_
_entity_poly.entity_id
_entity_poly.type
_entity_poly.pdbx_seq_one_letter_code
_entity_poly.pdbx_strand_id
1 'polypeptide(L)'
;MVDYIRGEPGIREVIVSGGDPLTMNLRLLDWFLGELRTIPRLEVIRIGTRMPVVMPMGITDDLVRMLARHRPLWLNTQFNHPAELTPASIEACDKIPRAGIPVSN
;
A
#
# COMPACT_ATOMS: atom_id res chain seq x y z
N MET A 1 -11.00 -5.05 14.01
CA MET A 1 -9.97 -4.01 13.80
C MET A 1 -10.57 -2.74 13.22
N VAL A 2 -11.25 -2.80 12.06
CA VAL A 2 -11.94 -1.63 11.48
C VAL A 2 -12.91 -0.99 12.47
N ASP A 3 -13.68 -1.79 13.23
CA ASP A 3 -14.61 -1.27 14.24
C ASP A 3 -13.94 -0.47 15.35
N TYR A 4 -12.73 -0.89 15.76
CA TYR A 4 -11.95 -0.14 16.74
C TYR A 4 -11.53 1.23 16.19
N ILE A 5 -11.02 1.26 14.96
CA ILE A 5 -10.65 2.50 14.29
C ILE A 5 -11.87 3.41 14.13
N ARG A 6 -13.03 2.84 13.80
CA ARG A 6 -14.30 3.56 13.67
C ARG A 6 -14.72 4.19 15.00
N GLY A 7 -14.54 3.49 16.11
CA GLY A 7 -14.89 3.93 17.46
C GLY A 7 -13.93 4.93 18.10
N GLU A 8 -12.69 5.05 17.61
CA GLU A 8 -11.65 5.90 18.23
C GLU A 8 -11.47 7.24 17.48
N PRO A 9 -12.15 8.34 17.88
CA PRO A 9 -12.22 9.62 17.15
C PRO A 9 -10.86 10.29 16.87
N GLY A 10 -9.82 9.99 17.67
CA GLY A 10 -8.49 10.58 17.52
C GLY A 10 -7.68 10.06 16.31
N ILE A 11 -8.04 8.90 15.75
CA ILE A 11 -7.28 8.30 14.63
C ILE A 11 -7.60 9.02 13.31
N ARG A 12 -6.54 9.52 12.66
CA ARG A 12 -6.59 10.17 11.34
C ARG A 12 -5.72 9.50 10.28
N GLU A 13 -4.73 8.71 10.70
CA GLU A 13 -3.86 7.93 9.81
C GLU A 13 -3.82 6.48 10.27
N VAL A 14 -3.84 5.56 9.30
CA VAL A 14 -3.67 4.12 9.52
C VAL A 14 -2.55 3.60 8.66
N ILE A 15 -1.61 2.89 9.29
CA ILE A 15 -0.55 2.15 8.59
C ILE A 15 -0.96 0.67 8.53
N VAL A 16 -1.14 0.17 7.32
CA VAL A 16 -1.34 -1.25 7.01
C VAL A 16 0.04 -1.87 6.86
N SER A 17 0.40 -2.73 7.81
CA SER A 17 1.72 -3.37 7.91
C SER A 17 1.57 -4.73 8.61
N GLY A 18 2.67 -5.32 9.10
CA GLY A 18 2.74 -6.61 9.80
C GLY A 18 3.74 -7.53 9.10
N GLY A 19 3.23 -8.50 8.35
CA GLY A 19 4.03 -9.22 7.34
C GLY A 19 4.25 -8.32 6.11
N ASP A 20 3.64 -8.67 4.98
CA ASP A 20 3.59 -7.79 3.81
C ASP A 20 2.14 -7.69 3.29
N PRO A 21 1.46 -6.55 3.41
CA PRO A 21 0.06 -6.40 3.00
C PRO A 21 -0.19 -6.70 1.52
N LEU A 22 0.81 -6.51 0.65
CA LEU A 22 0.65 -6.76 -0.78
C LEU A 22 0.71 -8.25 -1.14
N THR A 23 1.08 -9.10 -0.19
CA THR A 23 0.97 -10.57 -0.34
C THR A 23 -0.44 -11.09 -0.07
N MET A 24 -1.35 -10.25 0.45
CA MET A 24 -2.74 -10.64 0.63
C MET A 24 -3.45 -10.85 -0.71
N ASN A 25 -4.51 -11.64 -0.69
CA ASN A 25 -5.39 -11.77 -1.84
C ASN A 25 -5.92 -10.39 -2.27
N LEU A 26 -5.88 -10.11 -3.58
CA LEU A 26 -6.26 -8.81 -4.13
C LEU A 26 -7.68 -8.37 -3.71
N ARG A 27 -8.66 -9.27 -3.67
CA ARG A 27 -10.04 -8.95 -3.27
C ARG A 27 -10.14 -8.65 -1.77
N LEU A 28 -9.35 -9.34 -0.95
CA LEU A 28 -9.34 -9.11 0.49
C LEU A 28 -8.69 -7.76 0.82
N LEU A 29 -7.60 -7.42 0.13
CA LEU A 29 -6.96 -6.11 0.25
C LEU A 29 -7.90 -4.99 -0.22
N ASP A 30 -8.59 -5.17 -1.35
CA ASP A 30 -9.56 -4.21 -1.89
C ASP A 30 -10.72 -3.96 -0.91
N TRP A 31 -11.31 -5.03 -0.37
CA TRP A 31 -12.34 -4.93 0.66
C TRP A 31 -11.82 -4.21 1.91
N PHE A 32 -10.65 -4.59 2.41
CA PHE A 32 -10.09 -4.03 3.64
C PHE A 32 -9.80 -2.53 3.52
N LEU A 33 -9.18 -2.10 2.41
CA LEU A 33 -8.96 -0.68 2.13
C LEU A 33 -10.28 0.07 1.94
N GLY A 34 -11.27 -0.57 1.31
CA GLY A 34 -12.62 -0.02 1.15
C GLY A 34 -13.30 0.24 2.49
N GLU A 35 -13.25 -0.72 3.41
CA GLU A 35 -13.78 -0.58 4.77
C GLU A 35 -13.13 0.58 5.52
N LEU A 36 -11.81 0.74 5.45
CA LEU A 36 -11.10 1.88 6.03
C LEU A 36 -11.55 3.21 5.40
N ARG A 37 -11.80 3.23 4.08
CA ARG A 37 -12.28 4.43 3.38
C ARG A 37 -13.71 4.84 3.71
N THR A 38 -14.51 3.95 4.28
CA THR A 38 -15.83 4.32 4.80
C THR A 38 -15.76 5.24 6.02
N ILE A 39 -14.60 5.37 6.67
CA ILE A 39 -14.39 6.18 7.87
C ILE A 39 -14.03 7.63 7.45
N PRO A 40 -14.95 8.62 7.51
CA PRO A 40 -14.77 9.91 6.83
C PRO A 40 -13.60 10.76 7.35
N ARG A 41 -13.25 10.58 8.63
CA ARG A 41 -12.17 11.28 9.33
C ARG A 41 -10.80 10.65 9.12
N LEU A 42 -10.73 9.48 8.48
CA LEU A 42 -9.46 8.83 8.17
C LEU A 42 -8.87 9.50 6.92
N GLU A 43 -7.93 10.41 7.15
CA GLU A 43 -7.31 11.24 6.13
C GLU A 43 -6.32 10.43 5.28
N VAL A 44 -5.49 9.61 5.94
CA VAL A 44 -4.37 8.92 5.29
C VAL A 44 -4.41 7.42 5.57
N ILE A 45 -4.24 6.64 4.50
CA ILE A 45 -3.90 5.21 4.60
C ILE A 45 -2.51 5.03 4.00
N ARG A 46 -1.65 4.32 4.72
CA ARG A 46 -0.28 4.01 4.29
C ARG A 46 -0.08 2.50 4.29
N ILE A 47 0.55 1.98 3.25
CA ILE A 47 0.91 0.56 3.16
C ILE A 47 2.42 0.45 3.30
N GLY A 48 2.90 -0.27 4.32
CA GLY A 48 4.30 -0.67 4.40
C GLY A 48 4.49 -2.01 3.70
N THR A 49 5.40 -2.11 2.73
CA THR A 49 5.64 -3.33 1.96
C THR A 49 7.11 -3.45 1.55
N ARG A 50 7.63 -4.68 1.48
CA ARG A 50 8.92 -4.99 0.84
C ARG A 50 8.76 -5.57 -0.54
N MET A 51 7.54 -5.75 -1.03
CA MET A 51 7.26 -6.44 -2.29
C MET A 51 8.07 -5.91 -3.49
N PRO A 52 8.28 -4.59 -3.69
CA PRO A 52 9.14 -4.11 -4.77
C PRO A 52 10.59 -4.59 -4.68
N VAL A 53 11.07 -4.90 -3.48
CA VAL A 53 12.44 -5.39 -3.21
C VAL A 53 12.53 -6.90 -3.40
N VAL A 54 11.62 -7.64 -2.74
CA VAL A 54 11.75 -9.10 -2.60
C VAL A 54 11.00 -9.89 -3.68
N MET A 55 9.92 -9.31 -4.22
CA MET A 55 9.05 -9.95 -5.21
C MET A 55 8.49 -8.90 -6.19
N PRO A 56 9.35 -8.23 -6.98
CA PRO A 56 8.94 -7.10 -7.82
C PRO A 56 7.88 -7.45 -8.87
N MET A 57 7.87 -8.69 -9.37
CA MET A 57 6.84 -9.21 -10.28
C MET A 57 5.44 -9.25 -9.66
N GLY A 58 5.35 -9.19 -8.33
CA GLY A 58 4.10 -9.06 -7.60
C GLY A 58 3.42 -7.69 -7.77
N ILE A 59 4.17 -6.67 -8.19
CA ILE A 59 3.60 -5.36 -8.54
C ILE A 59 3.01 -5.42 -9.95
N THR A 60 1.84 -6.07 -10.03
CA THR A 60 1.07 -6.23 -11.26
C THR A 60 0.23 -4.99 -11.54
N ASP A 61 -0.18 -4.81 -12.80
CA ASP A 61 -1.03 -3.69 -13.17
C ASP A 61 -2.42 -3.78 -12.52
N ASP A 62 -2.92 -4.99 -12.25
CA ASP A 62 -4.17 -5.20 -11.51
C ASP A 62 -4.08 -4.74 -10.06
N LEU A 63 -2.96 -5.03 -9.40
CA LEU A 63 -2.69 -4.55 -8.05
C LEU A 63 -2.66 -3.01 -8.05
N VAL A 64 -1.89 -2.42 -8.95
CA VAL A 64 -1.75 -0.96 -9.04
C VAL A 64 -3.09 -0.28 -9.34
N ARG A 65 -3.88 -0.81 -10.29
CA ARG A 65 -5.23 -0.31 -10.60
C ARG A 65 -6.17 -0.40 -9.39
N MET A 66 -6.10 -1.48 -8.61
CA MET A 66 -6.89 -1.62 -7.40
C MET A 66 -6.49 -0.58 -6.35
N LEU A 67 -5.20 -0.46 -6.05
CA LEU A 67 -4.69 0.50 -5.06
C LEU A 67 -5.07 1.94 -5.42
N ALA A 68 -5.07 2.29 -6.72
CA ALA A 68 -5.43 3.63 -7.20
C ALA A 68 -6.88 4.04 -6.90
N ARG A 69 -7.80 3.08 -6.67
CA ARG A 69 -9.18 3.34 -6.26
C ARG A 69 -9.29 3.83 -4.82
N HIS A 70 -8.29 3.54 -3.98
CA HIS A 70 -8.29 3.84 -2.54
C HIS A 70 -7.49 5.09 -2.16
N ARG A 71 -7.22 5.97 -3.15
CA ARG A 71 -6.55 7.25 -2.91
C ARG A 71 -7.39 8.14 -1.96
N PRO A 72 -6.76 8.95 -1.08
CA PRO A 72 -5.30 9.22 -0.96
C PRO A 72 -4.53 8.13 -0.21
N LEU A 73 -3.72 7.36 -0.93
CA LEU A 73 -2.99 6.19 -0.43
C LEU A 73 -1.49 6.44 -0.55
N TRP A 74 -0.73 6.05 0.46
CA TRP A 74 0.73 6.12 0.47
C TRP A 74 1.33 4.73 0.50
N LEU A 75 2.48 4.56 -0.13
CA LEU A 75 3.21 3.30 -0.13
C LEU A 75 4.64 3.52 0.37
N ASN A 76 5.01 2.81 1.42
CA ASN A 76 6.34 2.82 2.00
C ASN A 76 7.05 1.52 1.66
N THR A 77 8.15 1.64 0.92
CA THR A 77 9.04 0.52 0.61
C THR A 77 10.10 0.34 1.70
N GLN A 78 10.98 -0.65 1.54
CA GLN A 78 12.13 -0.84 2.41
C GLN A 78 13.34 -1.41 1.66
N PHE A 79 13.97 -0.58 0.83
CA PHE A 79 15.30 -0.79 0.27
C PHE A 79 16.35 -0.34 1.29
N ASN A 80 17.23 -1.25 1.70
CA ASN A 80 18.28 -1.05 2.67
C ASN A 80 19.68 -1.06 2.05
N HIS A 81 19.84 -1.57 0.82
CA HIS A 81 21.13 -1.67 0.16
C HIS A 81 21.04 -1.35 -1.35
N PRO A 82 22.01 -0.65 -1.97
CA PRO A 82 21.98 -0.34 -3.40
C PRO A 82 21.84 -1.56 -4.33
N ALA A 83 22.36 -2.73 -3.91
CA ALA A 83 22.22 -3.97 -4.68
C ALA A 83 20.77 -4.48 -4.78
N GLU A 84 19.87 -4.00 -3.92
CA GLU A 84 18.44 -4.30 -4.02
C GLU A 84 17.77 -3.50 -5.16
N LEU A 85 18.43 -2.48 -5.73
CA LEU A 85 17.96 -1.73 -6.89
C LEU A 85 18.25 -2.49 -8.19
N THR A 86 17.49 -3.56 -8.40
CA THR A 86 17.49 -4.34 -9.64
C THR A 86 16.64 -3.67 -10.72
N PRO A 87 16.81 -4.01 -12.01
CA PRO A 87 15.90 -3.53 -13.05
C PRO A 87 14.42 -3.84 -12.78
N ALA A 88 14.14 -5.02 -12.23
CA ALA A 88 12.76 -5.43 -11.89
C ALA A 88 12.18 -4.62 -10.73
N SER A 89 12.97 -4.33 -9.69
CA SER A 89 12.51 -3.51 -8.56
C SER A 89 12.31 -2.05 -8.94
N ILE A 90 13.16 -1.53 -9.84
CA ILE A 90 12.99 -0.18 -10.41
C ILE A 90 11.67 -0.10 -11.19
N GLU A 91 11.42 -1.06 -12.09
CA GLU A 91 10.17 -1.11 -12.85
C GLU A 91 8.94 -1.21 -11.93
N ALA A 92 9.01 -2.07 -10.91
CA ALA A 92 7.95 -2.24 -9.92
C ALA A 92 7.66 -0.94 -9.17
N CYS A 93 8.69 -0.24 -8.70
CA CYS A 93 8.57 1.07 -8.07
C CYS A 93 7.98 2.12 -9.02
N ASP A 94 8.38 2.13 -10.30
CA ASP A 94 7.94 3.10 -11.29
C ASP A 94 6.43 3.01 -11.59
N LYS A 95 5.83 1.82 -11.51
CA LYS A 95 4.40 1.63 -11.78
C LYS A 95 3.50 2.36 -10.78
N ILE A 96 3.92 2.45 -9.51
CA ILE A 96 3.08 2.90 -8.41
C ILE A 96 2.83 4.43 -8.45
N PRO A 97 3.85 5.30 -8.56
CA PRO A 97 3.67 6.74 -8.72
C PRO A 97 2.90 7.13 -9.97
N ARG A 98 3.04 6.37 -11.07
CA ARG A 98 2.29 6.61 -12.31
C ARG A 98 0.77 6.42 -12.12
N ALA A 99 0.36 5.67 -11.11
CA ALA A 99 -1.04 5.53 -10.71
C ALA A 99 -1.51 6.58 -9.69
N GLY A 100 -0.67 7.59 -9.42
CA GLY A 100 -0.98 8.67 -8.48
C GLY A 100 -0.86 8.27 -7.01
N ILE A 101 -0.02 7.28 -6.69
CA ILE A 101 0.28 6.83 -5.32
C ILE A 101 1.71 7.23 -4.99
N PRO A 102 1.94 8.18 -4.06
CA PRO A 102 3.28 8.52 -3.62
C PRO A 102 4.00 7.32 -3.00
N VAL A 103 5.25 7.14 -3.38
CA VAL A 103 6.14 6.10 -2.85
C VAL A 103 7.27 6.76 -2.08
N SER A 104 7.56 6.25 -0.88
CA SER A 104 8.71 6.64 -0.06
C SER A 104 9.46 5.41 0.44
N ASN A 105 10.74 5.56 0.76
CA ASN A 105 11.58 4.52 1.33
C ASN A 105 12.17 4.98 2.66
#